data_AF-A0A1G1DZB0-F1
#
_entry.id   AF-A0A1G1DZB0-F1
#
_cell.length_a   1.000
_cell.length_b   1.000
_cell.length_c   1.000
_cell.angle_alpha   90.00
_cell.angle_beta   90.00
_cell.angle_gamma   90.00
#
_symmetry.space_group_name_H-M   'P 1'
#
loop_
_entity.id
_entity.type
_entity.pdbx_description
1 polymer ?
#
loop_
_entity_poly.entity_id
_entity_poly.type
_entity_poly.pdbx_seq_one_letter_code
_entity_poly.pdbx_strand_id
1 'polypeptide(L)' 'MSKITATDTLELSIPERIQLVEDIWDTITAKASSVELTDEEKRIIDARLEKYHQSPELGSPWEDVYKRITSRL' A
#
# COMPACT_ATOMS: atom_id res chain seq x y z
N MET A 1 6.01 -28.30 -7.19
CA MET A 1 5.53 -27.36 -6.16
C MET A 1 4.02 -27.44 -6.13
N SER A 2 3.40 -27.53 -4.95
CA SER A 2 1.95 -27.40 -4.85
C SER A 2 1.55 -25.95 -5.08
N LYS A 3 0.49 -25.72 -5.84
CA LYS A 3 -0.07 -24.40 -6.06
C LYS A 3 -1.01 -24.09 -4.90
N ILE A 4 -0.66 -23.08 -4.09
CA ILE A 4 -1.53 -22.53 -3.05
C ILE A 4 -2.38 -21.44 -3.69
N THR A 5 -3.66 -21.41 -3.37
CA THR A 5 -4.66 -20.46 -3.85
C THR A 5 -5.20 -19.64 -2.69
N ALA A 6 -5.73 -18.45 -2.97
CA ALA A 6 -6.37 -17.64 -1.93
C ALA A 6 -7.54 -18.38 -1.24
N THR A 7 -8.22 -19.27 -1.97
CA THR A 7 -9.29 -20.13 -1.45
C THR A 7 -8.84 -21.07 -0.34
N ASP A 8 -7.56 -21.41 -0.25
CA ASP A 8 -7.02 -22.25 0.83
C ASP A 8 -6.98 -21.53 2.19
N THR A 9 -7.20 -20.21 2.19
CA THR A 9 -7.21 -19.35 3.39
C THR A 9 -8.61 -19.06 3.92
N LEU A 10 -9.66 -19.67 3.34
CA LEU A 10 -11.05 -19.38 3.72
C LEU A 10 -11.40 -19.84 5.14
N GLU A 11 -10.70 -20.85 5.66
CA GLU A 11 -10.85 -21.33 7.05
C GLU A 11 -10.29 -20.33 8.08
N LEU A 12 -9.47 -19.36 7.65
CA LEU A 12 -8.99 -18.28 8.50
C LEU A 12 -10.08 -17.22 8.70
N SER A 13 -10.06 -16.52 9.82
CA SER A 13 -10.84 -15.30 10.02
C SER A 13 -10.33 -14.16 9.13
N ILE A 14 -11.13 -13.09 8.98
CA ILE A 14 -10.70 -11.89 8.22
C ILE A 14 -9.40 -11.30 8.77
N PRO A 15 -9.23 -11.09 10.09
CA PRO A 15 -7.96 -10.61 10.65
C PRO A 15 -6.78 -11.52 10.32
N GLU A 16 -6.93 -12.83 10.43
CA GLU A 16 -5.88 -13.80 10.13
C GLU A 16 -5.50 -13.79 8.65
N ARG A 17 -6.47 -13.61 7.73
CA ARG A 17 -6.17 -13.43 6.31
C ARG A 17 -5.39 -12.14 6.05
N ILE A 18 -5.72 -11.05 6.74
CA ILE A 18 -5.00 -9.78 6.61
C ILE A 18 -3.56 -9.97 7.09
N GLN A 19 -3.37 -10.60 8.25
CA GLN A 19 -2.03 -10.90 8.77
C GLN A 19 -1.24 -11.77 7.81
N LEU A 20 -1.85 -12.81 7.25
CA LEU A 20 -1.18 -13.69 6.28
C LEU A 20 -0.76 -12.94 5.01
N VAL A 21 -1.57 -11.97 4.55
CA VAL A 21 -1.18 -11.11 3.42
C VAL A 21 0.05 -10.27 3.76
N GLU A 22 0.09 -9.69 4.96
CA GLU A 22 1.25 -8.94 5.46
C GLU A 22 2.50 -9.82 5.55
N ASP A 23 2.39 -11.00 6.18
CA ASP A 23 3.50 -11.93 6.33
C ASP A 23 4.05 -12.38 4.96
N ILE A 24 3.17 -12.67 4.00
CA ILE A 24 3.58 -12.99 2.62
C ILE A 24 4.30 -11.80 2.00
N TRP A 25 3.78 -10.59 2.18
CA TRP A 25 4.38 -9.37 1.66
C TRP A 25 5.79 -9.16 2.22
N ASP A 26 6.00 -9.41 3.51
CA ASP A 26 7.32 -9.36 4.16
C ASP A 26 8.31 -10.35 3.56
N THR A 27 7.85 -11.55 3.18
CA THR A 27 8.74 -12.51 2.50
C THR A 27 9.19 -12.05 1.12
N ILE A 28 8.36 -11.25 0.44
CA ILE A 28 8.65 -10.68 -0.88
C ILE A 28 9.62 -9.51 -0.72
N THR A 29 9.35 -8.59 0.19
CA THR A 29 10.21 -7.43 0.45
C THR A 29 11.59 -7.84 0.95
N ALA A 30 11.69 -8.88 1.78
CA ALA A 30 12.97 -9.42 2.25
C ALA A 30 13.85 -9.98 1.12
N LYS A 31 13.26 -10.37 -0.01
CA LYS A 31 13.97 -10.91 -1.18
C LYS A 31 14.07 -9.91 -2.33
N ALA A 32 13.26 -8.86 -2.30
CA ALA A 32 13.29 -7.82 -3.30
C ALA A 32 14.59 -7.02 -3.17
N SER A 33 15.29 -6.83 -4.29
CA SER A 33 16.36 -5.85 -4.35
C SER A 33 15.76 -4.49 -3.99
N SER A 34 16.43 -3.71 -3.14
CA SER A 34 15.97 -2.36 -2.83
C SER A 34 15.84 -1.60 -4.14
N VAL A 35 14.64 -1.09 -4.43
CA VAL A 35 14.47 -0.13 -5.51
C VAL A 35 15.11 1.16 -5.02
N GLU A 36 16.36 1.40 -5.43
CA GLU A 36 17.04 2.64 -5.10
C GLU A 36 16.36 3.78 -5.85
N LEU A 37 15.84 4.74 -5.07
CA LEU A 37 15.36 5.99 -5.63
C LEU A 37 16.55 6.84 -6.06
N THR A 38 16.47 7.40 -7.25
CA THR A 38 17.38 8.46 -7.71
C THR A 38 17.27 9.68 -6.79
N ASP A 39 18.31 10.51 -6.76
CA ASP A 39 18.29 11.75 -5.97
C ASP A 39 17.16 12.69 -6.38
N GLU A 40 16.77 12.66 -7.66
CA GLU A 40 15.66 13.47 -8.15
C GLU A 40 14.31 12.98 -7.61
N GLU A 41 14.08 11.66 -7.61
CA GLU A 41 12.86 11.08 -7.04
C GLU A 41 12.76 11.36 -5.53
N LYS A 42 13.87 11.27 -4.79
CA LYS A 42 13.91 11.63 -3.36
C LYS A 42 13.52 13.08 -3.14
N ARG A 43 14.09 14.02 -3.90
CA ARG A 43 13.73 15.45 -3.82
C ARG A 43 12.25 15.71 -4.06
N ILE A 44 11.65 15.01 -5.04
CA ILE A 44 10.22 15.14 -5.33
C ILE A 44 9.39 14.67 -4.14
N ILE A 45 9.76 13.55 -3.53
CA ILE A 45 9.07 13.01 -2.34
C ILE A 45 9.19 14.00 -1.17
N ASP A 46 10.40 14.46 -0.87
CA ASP A 46 10.66 15.42 0.21
C ASP A 46 9.86 16.71 0.02
N ALA A 47 9.85 17.26 -1.19
CA ALA A 47 9.09 18.47 -1.52
C ALA A 47 7.57 18.27 -1.38
N ARG A 48 7.05 17.09 -1.73
CA ARG A 48 5.61 16.77 -1.57
C ARG A 48 5.24 16.57 -0.11
N LEU A 49 6.13 15.95 0.66
CA LEU A 49 5.93 15.71 2.08
C LEU A 49 5.94 17.04 2.86
N GLU A 50 6.89 17.93 2.55
CA GLU A 50 6.95 19.26 3.15
C GLU A 50 5.68 20.07 2.87
N LYS A 51 5.20 20.07 1.62
CA LYS A 51 3.92 20.72 1.27
C LYS A 51 2.74 20.16 2.05
N TYR A 52 2.71 18.85 2.28
CA TYR A 52 1.68 18.23 3.08
C TYR A 52 1.79 18.64 4.56
N HIS A 53 2.99 18.69 5.13
CA HIS A 53 3.18 19.13 6.52
C HIS A 53 2.79 20.61 6.73
N GLN A 54 3.03 21.46 5.73
CA GLN A 54 2.63 22.87 5.76
C GLN A 54 1.12 23.08 5.60
N SER A 55 0.40 22.15 4.98
CA SER A 55 -1.04 22.25 4.75
C SER A 55 -1.72 20.87 4.77
N PRO A 56 -1.87 20.24 5.95
CA PRO A 56 -2.40 18.88 6.08
C PRO A 56 -3.84 18.74 5.57
N GLU A 57 -4.61 19.83 5.61
CA GLU A 57 -6.01 19.90 5.19
C GLU A 57 -6.22 19.89 3.68
N LEU A 58 -5.16 19.99 2.87
CA LEU A 58 -5.26 19.89 1.41
C LEU A 58 -5.54 18.45 0.94
N GLY A 59 -5.36 17.46 1.81
CA GLY A 59 -5.75 16.08 1.56
C GLY A 59 -7.28 15.88 1.62
N SER A 60 -7.79 14.87 0.91
CA SER A 60 -9.16 14.40 1.12
C SER A 60 -9.16 13.13 1.97
N PRO A 61 -10.11 12.97 2.90
CA PRO A 61 -10.34 11.68 3.55
C PRO A 61 -10.53 10.55 2.53
N TRP A 62 -10.06 9.35 2.87
CA TRP A 62 -10.13 8.19 1.98
C TRP A 62 -11.56 7.93 1.46
N GLU A 63 -12.57 8.03 2.32
CA GLU A 63 -13.97 7.86 1.96
C GLU A 63 -14.43 8.78 0.83
N ASP A 64 -13.98 10.04 0.83
CA ASP A 64 -14.35 11.03 -0.19
C ASP A 64 -13.61 10.77 -1.51
N VAL A 65 -12.37 10.29 -1.43
CA VAL A 65 -11.59 9.85 -2.60
C VAL A 65 -12.26 8.62 -3.23
N TYR A 66 -12.59 7.63 -2.41
CA TYR A 66 -13.22 6.38 -2.85
C TYR A 66 -14.53 6.67 -3.59
N LYS A 67 -15.44 7.42 -2.97
CA LYS A 67 -16.71 7.84 -3.58
C LYS A 67 -16.51 8.51 -4.94
N ARG A 68 -15.52 9.40 -5.05
CA ARG A 68 -15.22 10.13 -6.30
C ARG A 68 -14.67 9.22 -7.40
N ILE A 69 -13.89 8.20 -7.06
CA ILE A 69 -13.36 7.24 -8.03
C ILE A 69 -14.48 6.31 -8.49
N THR A 70 -15.26 5.75 -7.57
CA THR A 70 -16.32 4.79 -7.90
C THR A 70 -17.51 5.45 -8.61
N SER A 71 -17.77 6.74 -8.40
CA SER A 71 -18.83 7.46 -9.13
C SER A 71 -18.48 7.76 -10.60
N ARG A 72 -17.22 7.53 -11.01
CA ARG A 72 -16.73 7.74 -12.38
C ARG A 72 -16.61 6.43 -13.17
N LEU A 73 -16.85 5.30 -12.52
CA LEU A 73 -16.90 3.96 -13.10
C LEU A 73 -18.37 3.58 -13.33
#